data_AF-A0A367ZRK0-F1
#
_entry.id   AF-A0A367ZRK0-F1
#
_cell.length_a   1.000
_cell.length_b   1.000
_cell.length_c   1.000
_cell.angle_alpha   90.00
_cell.angle_beta   90.00
_cell.angle_gamma   90.00
#
_symmetry.space_group_name_H-M   'P 1'
#
loop_
_entity.id
_entity.type
_entity.pdbx_description
1 polymer ?
#
loop_
_entity_poly.entity_id
_entity_poly.type
_entity_poly.pdbx_seq_one_letter_code
_entity_poly.pdbx_strand_id
1 'polypeptide(L)'
;MTNMPTTRISTPAHRILQELARQSGRSMQEILDAAIETYRRQRFLQEAAEAFAAMKADPKAWKAEQEERGLWDNTLTDGQRKR
;
A
#
# COMPACT_ATOMS: atom_id res chain seq x y z
N MET A 1 11.67 -27.34 7.92
CA MET A 1 12.64 -26.41 8.52
C MET A 1 12.44 -25.05 7.87
N THR A 2 12.09 -24.02 8.64
CA THR A 2 11.97 -22.66 8.12
C THR A 2 13.37 -22.10 7.91
N ASN A 3 13.75 -21.77 6.67
CA ASN A 3 15.05 -21.16 6.38
C ASN A 3 15.01 -19.68 6.80
N MET A 4 15.98 -19.22 7.57
CA MET A 4 16.14 -17.81 7.95
C MET A 4 17.28 -17.18 7.13
N PRO A 5 16.98 -16.63 5.94
CA PRO A 5 18.02 -16.04 5.10
C PRO A 5 18.59 -14.78 5.75
N THR A 6 19.91 -14.60 5.64
CA THR A 6 20.59 -13.38 6.09
C THR A 6 20.80 -12.45 4.90
N THR A 7 20.43 -11.18 5.03
CA THR A 7 20.73 -10.14 4.04
C THR A 7 21.70 -9.11 4.59
N ARG A 8 22.58 -8.57 3.75
CA ARG A 8 23.49 -7.50 4.14
C ARG A 8 22.79 -6.15 4.03
N ILE A 9 22.91 -5.34 5.07
CA ILE A 9 22.48 -3.94 5.11
C ILE A 9 23.65 -3.05 5.55
N SER A 10 23.56 -1.75 5.30
CA SER A 10 24.59 -0.81 5.73
C SER A 10 24.63 -0.69 7.27
N THR A 11 25.80 -0.37 7.84
CA THR A 11 25.94 -0.13 9.28
C THR A 11 24.97 0.93 9.81
N PRO A 12 24.74 2.07 9.12
CA PRO A 12 23.71 3.03 9.54
C PRO A 12 22.30 2.43 9.55
N ALA A 13 21.90 1.67 8.52
CA ALA A 13 20.59 1.04 8.46
C ALA A 13 20.40 0.02 9.60
N HIS A 14 21.45 -0.75 9.91
CA HIS A 14 21.41 -1.68 11.04
C HIS A 14 21.20 -0.96 12.39
N ARG A 15 21.87 0.17 12.62
CA ARG A 15 21.67 0.99 13.84
C ARG A 15 20.25 1.54 13.94
N ILE A 16 19.69 2.03 12.83
CA ILE A 16 18.30 2.49 12.78
C ILE A 16 17.35 1.34 13.10
N LEU A 17 17.54 0.18 12.47
CA LEU A 17 16.70 -1.00 12.70
C LEU A 17 16.76 -1.47 14.17
N GLN A 18 17.95 -1.41 14.78
CA GLN A 18 18.15 -1.74 16.19
C GLN A 18 17.40 -0.77 17.11
N GLU A 19 17.47 0.52 16.83
CA GLU A 19 16.77 1.54 17.62
C GLU A 19 15.25 1.42 17.49
N LEU A 20 14.72 1.18 16.28
CA LEU A 20 13.30 0.93 16.05
C LEU A 20 12.80 -0.32 16.80
N ALA A 21 13.59 -1.39 16.79
CA ALA A 21 13.30 -2.60 17.56
C ALA A 21 13.23 -2.30 19.06
N ARG A 22 14.23 -1.57 19.59
CA ARG A 22 14.28 -1.17 21.01
C ARG A 22 13.08 -0.31 21.42
N GLN A 23 12.70 0.67 20.60
CA GLN A 23 11.58 1.58 20.89
C GLN A 23 10.21 0.89 20.80
N SER A 24 10.05 -0.05 19.86
CA SER A 24 8.78 -0.74 19.62
C SER A 24 8.57 -2.00 20.46
N GLY A 25 9.63 -2.51 21.11
CA GLY A 25 9.61 -3.80 21.81
C GLY A 25 9.50 -5.01 20.88
N ARG A 26 9.72 -4.82 19.57
CA ARG A 26 9.65 -5.87 18.54
C ARG A 26 11.05 -6.28 18.10
N SER A 27 11.18 -7.47 17.52
CA SER A 27 12.46 -7.90 16.95
C SER A 27 12.84 -7.09 15.70
N MET A 28 14.15 -7.01 15.41
CA MET A 28 14.65 -6.38 14.18
C MET A 28 14.08 -7.06 12.93
N GLN A 29 13.81 -8.37 12.98
CA GLN A 29 13.18 -9.11 11.89
C GLN A 29 11.74 -8.63 11.65
N GLU A 30 10.92 -8.56 12.70
CA GLU A 30 9.53 -8.10 12.58
C GLU A 30 9.42 -6.65 12.08
N ILE A 31 10.37 -5.79 12.47
CA ILE A 31 10.44 -4.41 11.96
C ILE A 31 10.85 -4.41 10.49
N LEU A 32 11.84 -5.22 10.09
CA LEU A 32 12.28 -5.31 8.71
C LEU A 32 11.17 -5.85 7.80
N ASP A 33 10.47 -6.90 8.22
CA ASP A 33 9.33 -7.48 7.50
C ASP A 33 8.20 -6.45 7.33
N ALA A 34 7.87 -5.72 8.40
CA ALA A 34 6.86 -4.66 8.34
C ALA A 34 7.28 -3.49 7.44
N ALA A 35 8.57 -3.12 7.41
CA ALA A 35 9.10 -2.07 6.56
C ALA A 35 9.03 -2.47 5.07
N ILE A 36 9.39 -3.71 4.74
CA ILE A 36 9.29 -4.26 3.38
C ILE A 36 7.83 -4.29 2.93
N GLU A 37 6.92 -4.76 3.79
CA GLU A 37 5.49 -4.80 3.48
C GLU A 37 4.92 -3.39 3.25
N THR A 38 5.34 -2.42 4.07
CA THR A 38 4.94 -1.02 3.91
C THR A 38 5.42 -0.46 2.57
N TYR A 39 6.68 -0.71 2.22
CA TYR A 39 7.25 -0.28 0.94
C TYR A 39 6.52 -0.93 -0.25
N ARG A 40 6.20 -2.23 -0.17
CA ARG A 40 5.42 -2.94 -1.18
C ARG A 40 4.06 -2.28 -1.41
N ARG A 41 3.32 -1.96 -0.34
CA ARG A 41 2.01 -1.29 -0.43
C ARG A 41 2.13 0.12 -1.02
N GLN A 42 3.16 0.88 -0.61
CA GLN A 42 3.42 2.20 -1.17
C GLN A 42 3.67 2.13 -2.68
N ARG A 43 4.52 1.20 -3.13
CA ARG A 43 4.78 0.98 -4.56
C ARG A 43 3.51 0.63 -5.33
N PHE A 44 2.71 -0.29 -4.80
CA PHE A 44 1.44 -0.68 -5.40
C PHE A 44 0.49 0.52 -5.55
N LEU A 45 0.35 1.36 -4.51
CA LEU A 45 -0.51 2.54 -4.56
C LEU A 45 0.02 3.62 -5.50
N GLN A 46 1.35 3.78 -5.61
CA GLN A 46 1.97 4.69 -6.58
C GLN A 46 1.65 4.25 -8.01
N GLU A 47 1.81 2.97 -8.32
CA GLU A 47 1.51 2.41 -9.64
C GLU A 47 0.02 2.54 -9.99
N ALA A 48 -0.87 2.30 -9.02
CA ALA A 48 -2.31 2.51 -9.21
C ALA A 48 -2.65 4.00 -9.44
N ALA A 49 -2.02 4.90 -8.70
CA ALA A 49 -2.21 6.34 -8.86
C ALA A 49 -1.71 6.84 -10.22
N GLU A 50 -0.55 6.36 -10.68
CA GLU A 50 0.00 6.65 -12.00
C GLU A 50 -0.92 6.15 -13.12
N ALA A 51 -1.41 4.92 -13.02
CA ALA A 51 -2.37 4.35 -13.98
C ALA A 51 -3.68 5.16 -14.03
N PHE A 52 -4.19 5.57 -12.86
CA PHE A 52 -5.39 6.39 -12.78
C PHE A 52 -5.18 7.81 -13.33
N ALA A 53 -4.01 8.40 -13.11
CA ALA A 53 -3.64 9.69 -13.70
C ALA A 53 -3.52 9.61 -15.23
N ALA A 54 -2.92 8.53 -15.75
CA ALA A 54 -2.86 8.28 -17.19
C ALA A 54 -4.25 8.11 -17.81
N MET A 55 -5.14 7.34 -17.15
CA MET A 55 -6.53 7.19 -17.58
C MET A 55 -7.30 8.52 -17.57
N LYS A 56 -7.10 9.35 -16.53
CA LYS A 56 -7.69 10.69 -16.44
C LYS A 56 -7.23 11.64 -17.55
N ALA A 57 -6.00 11.49 -18.01
CA ALA A 57 -5.44 12.30 -19.09
C ALA A 57 -5.99 11.94 -20.48
N ASP A 58 -6.62 10.76 -20.62
CA ASP A 58 -7.37 10.36 -21.82
C ASP A 58 -8.86 10.73 -21.64
N PRO A 59 -9.38 11.74 -22.37
CA PRO A 59 -10.76 12.18 -22.21
C PRO A 59 -11.81 11.09 -22.50
N LYS A 60 -11.51 10.15 -23.40
CA LYS A 60 -12.44 9.06 -23.74
C LYS A 60 -12.47 8.03 -22.61
N ALA A 61 -11.30 7.62 -22.13
CA ALA A 61 -11.20 6.67 -21.02
C ALA A 61 -11.79 7.28 -19.73
N TRP A 62 -11.51 8.56 -19.46
CA TRP A 62 -12.06 9.27 -18.30
C TRP A 62 -13.57 9.38 -18.34
N LYS A 63 -14.16 9.69 -19.51
CA LYS A 63 -15.61 9.72 -19.66
C LYS A 63 -16.24 8.35 -19.40
N ALA A 64 -15.66 7.28 -19.94
CA ALA A 64 -16.16 5.92 -19.75
C ALA A 64 -16.12 5.50 -18.27
N GLU A 65 -15.03 5.80 -17.55
CA GLU A 65 -14.93 5.50 -16.12
C GLU A 65 -15.95 6.28 -15.28
N GLN A 66 -16.17 7.55 -15.59
CA GLN A 66 -17.17 8.37 -14.88
C GLN A 66 -18.60 7.90 -15.13
N GLU A 67 -18.91 7.47 -16.35
CA GLU A 67 -20.20 6.83 -16.68
C GLU A 67 -20.39 5.54 -15.88
N GLU A 68 -19.36 4.68 -15.82
CA GLU A 68 -19.38 3.47 -15.01
C GLU A 68 -19.57 3.79 -13.52
N ARG A 69 -18.78 4.72 -12.97
CA ARG A 69 -18.87 5.16 -11.58
C ARG A 69 -20.27 5.67 -11.22
N GLY A 70 -20.89 6.44 -12.12
CA GLY A 70 -22.27 6.90 -11.94
C GLY A 70 -23.30 5.77 -11.89
N LEU A 71 -23.08 4.66 -12.61
CA LEU A 71 -23.91 3.46 -12.49
C LEU A 71 -23.76 2.82 -11.10
N TRP A 72 -22.52 2.72 -10.60
CA TRP A 72 -22.22 2.15 -9.28
C TRP A 72 -22.77 3.00 -8.13
N ASP A 73 -22.77 4.33 -8.25
CA ASP A 73 -23.30 5.24 -7.23
C ASP A 73 -24.79 4.98 -6.91
N ASN A 74 -25.55 4.39 -7.84
CA ASN A 74 -26.95 4.01 -7.58
C ASN A 74 -27.10 2.93 -6.49
N THR A 75 -26.05 2.15 -6.24
CA THR A 75 -26.03 1.10 -5.20
C THR A 75 -25.50 1.59 -3.85
N LEU A 76 -25.14 2.88 -3.73
CA LEU A 76 -24.50 3.44 -2.53
C LEU A 76 -25.35 3.32 -1.26
N THR A 77 -26.67 3.36 -1.40
CA THR A 77 -27.62 3.26 -0.27
C THR A 77 -28.11 1.84 0.00
N ASP A 78 -27.68 0.86 -0.79
CA ASP A 78 -28.13 -0.52 -0.63
C ASP A 78 -27.73 -1.07 0.74
N GLY A 79 -28.66 -1.72 1.43
CA GLY A 79 -28.44 -2.27 2.77
C GLY A 79 -28.41 -1.24 3.91
N GLN A 80 -28.54 0.06 3.65
CA GLN A 80 -28.68 1.05 4.71
C GLN A 80 -30.09 1.01 5.32
N ARG A 81 -30.21 0.63 6.60
CA ARG A 81 -31.46 0.80 7.36
C ARG A 81 -31.69 2.29 7.60
N LYS A 82 -32.85 2.80 7.18
CA LYS A 82 -33.34 4.12 7.63
C LYS A 82 -33.45 4.07 9.15
N ARG A 83 -32.75 4.98 9.84
CA ARG A 83 -32.87 5.17 11.30
C ARG A 83 -34.23 5.76 11.65
#